data_AF-A0A3D2HJN8-F1
#
_entry.id   AF-A0A3D2HJN8-F1
#
_cell.length_a   1.000
_cell.length_b   1.000
_cell.length_c   1.000
_cell.angle_alpha   90.00
_cell.angle_beta   90.00
_cell.angle_gamma   90.00
#
_symmetry.space_group_name_H-M   'P 1'
#
loop_
_entity.id
_entity.type
_entity.pdbx_description
1 polymer ?
#
loop_
_entity_poly.entity_id
_entity_poly.type
_entity_poly.pdbx_seq_one_letter_code
_entity_poly.pdbx_strand_id
1 'polypeptide(L)'
;MTIRCFLFKSLSLTALLSLMGLSGCREKLTDLTVNCPRNPSNLYRFTVGSKISKSKAIAGTFAPMLVIDGKRVPLKADAIKPDVYYADYTLGNDRKKARYYFEVSYQSISSSKSIRTYTYTTPLTEYVISEHGASMLQFERAPVGAEVRIIGSEFTANDRVVIGQCEVWTTFYSENAISFVVPHLMSGKAYPVYCIRERKTDFVGNLLIDSKQLMVQPSQLEIGQGEQVALTVRLDGPVTDSLAINVTTNIPDSVIMPEVKIAAGEDSATISLEGGEPGDGKLYISAMGYEEVIVPIKVCAPIQ
;
A
#
# COMPACT_ATOMS: atom_id res chain seq x y z
N MET A 1 -51.04 43.23 35.04
CA MET A 1 -50.36 44.37 34.40
C MET A 1 -48.94 44.43 34.97
N THR A 2 -47.93 44.32 34.10
CA THR A 2 -46.52 44.77 34.25
C THR A 2 -45.52 43.98 35.14
N ILE A 3 -44.70 43.15 34.46
CA ILE A 3 -43.20 43.08 34.39
C ILE A 3 -42.34 43.18 35.67
N ARG A 4 -41.44 42.18 35.87
CA ARG A 4 -39.97 42.28 36.07
C ARG A 4 -39.38 40.87 36.36
N CYS A 5 -38.58 40.26 35.48
CA CYS A 5 -37.10 40.33 35.38
C CYS A 5 -36.35 40.32 36.73
N PHE A 6 -35.57 39.26 37.02
CA PHE A 6 -34.10 39.35 37.13
C PHE A 6 -33.44 37.97 37.36
N LEU A 7 -32.26 37.82 36.77
CA LEU A 7 -31.32 36.69 36.85
C LEU A 7 -30.86 36.39 38.28
N PHE A 8 -30.51 35.12 38.58
CA PHE A 8 -29.43 34.82 39.52
C PHE A 8 -28.61 33.57 39.13
N LYS A 9 -27.30 33.69 39.34
CA LYS A 9 -26.17 32.86 38.92
C LYS A 9 -25.98 31.56 39.73
N SER A 10 -25.32 30.60 39.06
CA SER A 10 -24.34 29.59 39.54
C SER A 10 -24.65 28.73 40.77
N LEU A 11 -24.59 27.40 40.63
CA LEU A 11 -23.55 26.54 41.24
C LEU A 11 -23.83 25.05 40.93
N SER A 12 -22.73 24.29 40.76
CA SER A 12 -22.58 22.86 41.07
C SER A 12 -22.25 21.91 39.91
N LEU A 13 -20.95 21.68 39.83
CA LEU A 13 -20.20 20.59 39.23
C LEU A 13 -20.49 19.28 39.99
N THR A 14 -20.86 18.21 39.29
CA THR A 14 -20.42 16.79 39.44
C THR A 14 -21.52 15.77 39.15
N ALA A 15 -21.09 14.66 38.54
CA ALA A 15 -21.78 13.38 38.34
C ALA A 15 -22.77 13.27 37.17
N LEU A 16 -22.24 13.01 35.96
CA LEU A 16 -22.75 11.92 35.11
C LEU A 16 -21.71 11.47 34.07
N LEU A 17 -20.48 11.17 34.52
CA LEU A 17 -19.47 10.47 33.73
C LEU A 17 -19.46 8.99 34.12
N SER A 18 -20.51 8.26 33.77
CA SER A 18 -20.56 6.80 33.92
C SER A 18 -21.66 6.23 33.04
N LEU A 19 -21.44 6.20 31.73
CA LEU A 19 -22.15 5.27 30.84
C LEU A 19 -21.35 4.98 29.56
N MET A 20 -20.06 4.63 29.71
CA MET A 20 -19.36 3.83 28.69
C MET A 20 -19.18 2.42 29.26
N GLY A 21 -20.31 1.74 29.46
CA GLY A 21 -20.32 0.29 29.56
C GLY A 21 -19.90 -0.27 28.22
N LEU A 22 -18.62 -0.67 28.12
CA LEU A 22 -18.14 -1.57 27.09
C LEU A 22 -18.97 -2.86 27.17
N SER A 23 -20.09 -2.89 26.45
CA SER A 23 -20.76 -4.13 26.07
C SER A 23 -19.85 -4.85 25.08
N GLY A 24 -18.80 -5.48 25.59
CA GLY A 24 -18.00 -6.45 24.86
C GLY A 24 -18.85 -7.68 24.56
N CYS A 25 -19.79 -7.55 23.62
CA CYS A 25 -20.52 -8.68 23.08
C CYS A 25 -19.49 -9.52 22.32
N ARG A 26 -18.99 -10.58 22.95
CA ARG A 26 -18.02 -11.48 22.32
C ARG A 26 -18.75 -12.29 21.26
N GLU A 27 -18.70 -11.83 20.02
CA GLU A 27 -19.33 -12.51 18.88
C GLU A 27 -18.88 -13.98 18.81
N LYS A 28 -19.85 -14.89 18.73
CA LYS A 28 -19.59 -16.33 18.65
C LYS A 28 -19.31 -16.81 17.24
N LEU A 29 -19.81 -16.08 16.25
CA LEU A 29 -19.57 -16.30 14.83
C LEU A 29 -19.01 -15.00 14.25
N THR A 30 -18.02 -15.12 13.37
CA THR A 30 -17.40 -13.99 12.67
C THR A 30 -17.40 -14.31 11.19
N ASP A 31 -18.03 -13.47 10.38
CA ASP A 31 -17.97 -13.57 8.92
C ASP A 31 -16.55 -13.25 8.45
N LEU A 32 -15.96 -14.18 7.70
CA LEU A 32 -14.61 -14.09 7.13
C LEU A 32 -14.64 -14.10 5.60
N THR A 33 -15.82 -13.92 5.01
CA THR A 33 -16.01 -13.92 3.56
C THR A 33 -15.37 -12.70 2.94
N VAL A 34 -14.61 -12.90 1.86
CA VAL A 34 -13.98 -11.83 1.09
C VAL A 34 -14.68 -11.73 -0.26
N ASN A 35 -15.03 -10.50 -0.66
CA ASN A 35 -15.58 -10.24 -1.99
C ASN A 35 -14.49 -10.47 -3.04
N CYS A 36 -14.81 -11.25 -4.06
CA CYS A 36 -13.91 -11.56 -5.17
C CYS A 36 -14.51 -11.10 -6.51
N PRO A 37 -13.66 -10.84 -7.51
CA PRO A 37 -14.12 -10.57 -8.86
C PRO A 37 -14.84 -11.76 -9.47
N ARG A 38 -15.61 -11.51 -10.53
CA ARG A 38 -16.24 -12.58 -11.31
C ARG A 38 -15.15 -13.51 -11.83
N ASN A 39 -15.28 -14.80 -11.53
CA ASN A 39 -14.39 -15.83 -12.05
C ASN A 39 -15.12 -16.72 -13.07
N PRO A 40 -14.40 -17.38 -14.00
CA PRO A 40 -15.02 -18.21 -15.04
C PRO A 40 -15.83 -19.40 -14.52
N SER A 41 -15.49 -19.93 -13.35
CA SER A 41 -16.23 -21.03 -12.71
C SER A 41 -17.53 -20.56 -12.02
N ASN A 42 -17.71 -19.24 -11.90
CA ASN A 42 -18.81 -18.59 -11.21
C ASN A 42 -19.05 -19.11 -9.79
N LEU A 43 -17.99 -19.56 -9.12
CA LEU A 43 -18.01 -20.22 -7.82
C LEU A 43 -17.33 -19.32 -6.79
N TYR A 44 -18.01 -19.06 -5.66
CA TYR A 44 -17.54 -18.12 -4.64
C TYR A 44 -17.54 -18.78 -3.27
N ARG A 45 -16.51 -18.48 -2.48
CA ARG A 45 -16.31 -19.09 -1.16
C ARG A 45 -16.83 -18.18 -0.05
N PHE A 46 -17.80 -18.69 0.70
CA PHE A 46 -18.34 -18.06 1.90
C PHE A 46 -17.70 -18.71 3.12
N THR A 47 -17.10 -17.91 4.00
CA THR A 47 -16.29 -18.41 5.13
C THR A 47 -16.73 -17.78 6.44
N VAL A 48 -16.80 -18.59 7.50
CA VAL A 48 -17.16 -18.14 8.86
C VAL A 48 -16.22 -18.76 9.90
N GLY A 49 -15.77 -17.95 10.85
CA GLY A 49 -15.08 -18.42 12.06
C GLY A 49 -16.06 -18.63 13.20
N SER A 50 -15.92 -19.72 13.97
CA SER A 50 -16.76 -20.04 15.11
C SER A 50 -15.96 -20.19 16.40
N LYS A 51 -16.27 -19.36 17.39
CA LYS A 51 -15.76 -19.50 18.77
C LYS A 51 -16.61 -20.44 19.62
N ILE A 52 -17.53 -21.18 19.01
CA ILE A 52 -18.39 -22.15 19.71
C ILE A 52 -17.58 -23.43 19.96
N SER A 53 -17.42 -23.78 21.23
CA SER A 53 -16.71 -25.00 21.62
C SER A 53 -17.53 -26.25 21.26
N LYS A 54 -17.02 -27.08 20.32
CA LYS A 54 -17.66 -28.33 19.89
C LYS A 54 -17.89 -29.33 21.02
N SER A 55 -17.05 -29.33 22.06
CA SER A 55 -17.21 -30.23 23.22
C SER A 55 -18.48 -29.98 24.02
N LYS A 56 -19.13 -28.82 23.83
CA LYS A 56 -20.44 -28.51 24.43
C LYS A 56 -21.60 -29.05 23.61
N ALA A 57 -21.38 -29.48 22.37
CA ALA A 57 -22.42 -30.00 21.50
C ALA A 57 -22.55 -31.51 21.65
N ILE A 58 -23.77 -32.01 21.60
CA ILE A 58 -24.04 -33.44 21.40
C ILE A 58 -23.45 -33.84 20.04
N ALA A 59 -22.69 -34.93 20.02
CA ALA A 59 -22.01 -35.42 18.82
C ALA A 59 -22.99 -35.54 17.65
N GLY A 60 -22.60 -35.03 16.48
CA GLY A 60 -23.42 -35.03 15.26
C GLY A 60 -24.49 -33.94 15.18
N THR A 61 -24.71 -33.14 16.23
CA THR A 61 -25.74 -32.07 16.20
C THR A 61 -25.21 -30.71 15.77
N PHE A 62 -23.89 -30.54 15.69
CA PHE A 62 -23.26 -29.27 15.30
C PHE A 62 -23.39 -29.06 13.79
N ALA A 63 -24.31 -28.17 13.40
CA ALA A 63 -24.72 -27.93 12.03
C ALA A 63 -24.45 -26.48 11.59
N PRO A 64 -23.26 -26.21 11.02
CA PRO A 64 -22.93 -24.92 10.43
C PRO A 64 -23.51 -24.81 9.01
N MET A 65 -24.21 -23.71 8.72
CA MET A 65 -24.97 -23.47 7.50
C MET A 65 -24.70 -22.06 6.96
N LEU A 66 -24.57 -21.94 5.64
CA LEU A 66 -24.75 -20.69 4.90
C LEU A 66 -26.22 -20.56 4.51
N VAL A 67 -26.84 -19.43 4.82
CA VAL A 67 -28.16 -19.08 4.31
C VAL A 67 -27.98 -17.98 3.27
N ILE A 68 -28.22 -18.29 2.00
CA ILE A 68 -28.03 -17.37 0.87
C ILE A 68 -29.24 -17.45 -0.05
N ASP A 69 -29.87 -16.29 -0.34
CA ASP A 69 -31.11 -16.21 -1.12
C ASP A 69 -32.24 -17.15 -0.64
N GLY A 70 -32.33 -17.36 0.68
CA GLY A 70 -33.31 -18.28 1.28
C GLY A 70 -32.98 -19.77 1.14
N LYS A 71 -31.87 -20.14 0.49
CA LYS A 71 -31.36 -21.51 0.46
C LYS A 71 -30.39 -21.76 1.60
N ARG A 72 -30.48 -22.93 2.23
CA ARG A 72 -29.56 -23.38 3.29
C ARG A 72 -28.54 -24.33 2.68
N VAL A 73 -27.26 -24.01 2.83
CA VAL A 73 -26.13 -24.76 2.28
C VAL A 73 -25.25 -25.22 3.45
N PRO A 74 -25.00 -26.53 3.61
CA PRO A 74 -24.15 -27.02 4.69
C PRO A 74 -22.70 -26.60 4.48
N LEU A 75 -22.06 -26.15 5.57
CA LEU A 75 -20.64 -25.76 5.56
C LEU A 75 -19.74 -26.97 5.84
N LYS A 76 -18.57 -26.97 5.21
CA LYS A 76 -17.45 -27.90 5.48
C LYS A 76 -16.51 -27.26 6.49
N ALA A 77 -15.89 -28.07 7.35
CA ALA A 77 -14.81 -27.59 8.22
C ALA A 77 -13.51 -27.44 7.43
N ASP A 78 -12.73 -26.41 7.72
CA ASP A 78 -11.38 -26.25 7.19
C ASP A 78 -10.43 -27.32 7.78
N ALA A 79 -9.57 -27.87 6.93
CA ALA A 79 -8.68 -28.97 7.30
C ALA A 79 -7.55 -28.54 8.25
N ILE A 80 -7.14 -27.26 8.19
CA ILE A 80 -6.02 -26.69 8.96
C ILE A 80 -6.56 -25.92 10.16
N LYS A 81 -7.71 -25.25 10.02
CA LYS A 81 -8.36 -24.44 11.07
C LYS A 81 -9.73 -25.02 11.45
N PRO A 82 -9.81 -25.95 12.42
CA PRO A 82 -11.06 -26.67 12.74
C PRO A 82 -12.23 -25.82 13.25
N ASP A 83 -11.96 -24.56 13.61
CA ASP A 83 -12.91 -23.53 14.02
C ASP A 83 -13.40 -22.64 12.86
N VAL A 84 -12.88 -22.84 11.65
CA VAL A 84 -13.30 -22.17 10.42
C VAL A 84 -14.12 -23.14 9.56
N TYR A 85 -15.19 -22.61 8.97
CA TYR A 85 -16.08 -23.35 8.09
C TYR A 85 -16.34 -22.58 6.81
N TYR A 86 -16.55 -23.30 5.72
CA TYR A 86 -16.77 -22.69 4.41
C TYR A 86 -17.72 -23.49 3.54
N ALA A 87 -18.36 -22.82 2.58
CA ALA A 87 -19.01 -23.44 1.44
C ALA A 87 -18.69 -22.65 0.17
N ASP A 88 -18.57 -23.41 -0.93
CA ASP A 88 -18.47 -22.84 -2.26
C ASP A 88 -19.88 -22.79 -2.87
N TYR A 89 -20.29 -21.64 -3.39
CA TYR A 89 -21.63 -21.41 -3.91
C TYR A 89 -21.61 -20.65 -5.24
N THR A 90 -22.43 -21.09 -6.19
CA THR A 90 -22.54 -20.47 -7.51
C THR A 90 -23.54 -19.32 -7.50
N LEU A 91 -23.08 -18.10 -7.81
CA LEU A 91 -23.95 -16.94 -7.97
C LEU A 91 -24.29 -16.79 -9.45
N GLY A 92 -25.52 -17.09 -9.88
CA GLY A 92 -25.92 -17.13 -11.31
C GLY A 92 -25.33 -16.01 -12.19
N ASN A 93 -25.06 -16.30 -13.46
CA ASN A 93 -24.18 -15.51 -14.35
C ASN A 93 -24.49 -14.00 -14.41
N ASP A 94 -25.76 -13.60 -14.32
CA ASP A 94 -26.17 -12.20 -14.44
C ASP A 94 -26.26 -11.46 -13.09
N ARG A 95 -26.03 -12.15 -11.97
CA ARG A 95 -26.10 -11.53 -10.64
C ARG A 95 -24.82 -10.78 -10.32
N LYS A 96 -24.97 -9.58 -9.76
CA LYS A 96 -23.87 -8.73 -9.28
C LYS A 96 -23.70 -8.77 -7.75
N LYS A 97 -24.72 -9.24 -7.05
CA LYS A 97 -24.79 -9.28 -5.58
C LYS A 97 -25.66 -10.41 -5.07
N ALA A 98 -25.44 -10.81 -3.82
CA ALA A 98 -26.26 -11.75 -3.09
C ALA A 98 -26.32 -11.38 -1.61
N ARG A 99 -27.44 -11.69 -0.93
CA ARG A 99 -27.56 -11.48 0.51
C ARG A 99 -27.48 -12.81 1.23
N TYR A 100 -26.68 -12.84 2.30
CA TYR A 100 -26.41 -14.07 3.04
C TYR A 100 -26.18 -13.79 4.52
N TYR A 101 -26.30 -14.84 5.33
CA TYR A 101 -25.80 -14.89 6.70
C TYR A 101 -25.41 -16.33 7.02
N PHE A 102 -24.61 -16.50 8.07
CA PHE A 102 -24.28 -17.82 8.60
C PHE A 102 -25.14 -18.16 9.79
N GLU A 103 -25.45 -19.44 9.93
CA GLU A 103 -26.17 -20.00 11.06
C GLU A 103 -25.40 -21.22 11.58
N VAL A 104 -25.24 -21.33 12.90
CA VAL A 104 -24.75 -22.55 13.55
C VAL A 104 -25.76 -22.99 14.58
N SER A 105 -26.33 -24.18 14.39
CA SER A 105 -27.25 -24.81 15.33
C SER A 105 -26.62 -26.06 15.96
N TYR A 106 -26.84 -26.27 17.26
CA TYR A 106 -26.40 -27.49 17.96
C TYR A 106 -27.26 -27.77 19.20
N GLN A 107 -27.28 -29.02 19.64
CA GLN A 107 -27.92 -29.40 20.91
C GLN A 107 -26.88 -29.54 22.01
N SER A 108 -27.21 -29.13 23.23
CA SER A 108 -26.38 -29.41 24.42
C SER A 108 -27.22 -29.87 25.60
N ILE A 109 -26.60 -30.65 26.49
CA ILE A 109 -27.23 -31.06 27.75
C ILE A 109 -27.04 -29.93 28.74
N SER A 110 -28.15 -29.32 29.17
CA SER A 110 -28.14 -28.27 30.18
C SER A 110 -27.85 -28.84 31.57
N SER A 111 -27.53 -27.97 32.54
CA SER A 111 -27.32 -28.36 33.94
C SER A 111 -28.53 -29.07 34.56
N SER A 112 -29.74 -28.84 34.04
CA SER A 112 -30.98 -29.53 34.42
C SER A 112 -31.20 -30.87 33.73
N LYS A 113 -30.18 -31.44 33.07
CA LYS A 113 -30.21 -32.69 32.29
C LYS A 113 -31.22 -32.72 31.12
N SER A 114 -31.76 -31.56 30.74
CA SER A 114 -32.60 -31.43 29.55
C SER A 114 -31.78 -31.03 28.33
N ILE A 115 -32.14 -31.59 27.17
CA ILE A 115 -31.55 -31.23 25.88
C ILE A 115 -32.11 -29.87 25.45
N ARG A 116 -31.22 -28.95 25.10
CA ARG A 116 -31.58 -27.64 24.56
C ARG A 116 -30.90 -27.41 23.22
N THR A 117 -31.64 -26.81 22.28
CA THR A 117 -31.10 -26.37 21.00
C THR A 117 -30.62 -24.92 21.12
N TYR A 118 -29.42 -24.67 20.60
CA TYR A 118 -28.82 -23.35 20.52
C TYR A 118 -28.58 -23.00 19.05
N THR A 119 -28.97 -21.81 18.65
CA THR A 119 -28.74 -21.27 17.30
C THR A 119 -28.06 -19.92 17.43
N TYR A 120 -26.98 -19.73 16.66
CA TYR A 120 -26.26 -18.47 16.53
C TYR A 120 -26.23 -18.07 15.07
N THR A 121 -26.40 -16.78 14.79
CA THR A 121 -26.34 -16.24 13.44
C THR A 121 -25.39 -15.06 13.35
N THR A 122 -24.82 -14.83 12.17
CA THR A 122 -24.21 -13.54 11.83
C THR A 122 -25.29 -12.54 11.40
N PRO A 123 -24.99 -11.23 11.38
CA PRO A 123 -25.83 -10.26 10.68
C PRO A 123 -26.04 -10.64 9.21
N LEU A 124 -27.13 -10.15 8.62
CA LEU A 124 -27.38 -10.25 7.19
C LEU A 124 -26.40 -9.35 6.43
N THR A 125 -25.56 -9.96 5.60
CA THR A 125 -24.50 -9.31 4.82
C THR A 125 -24.82 -9.37 3.34
N GLU A 126 -24.31 -8.41 2.56
CA GLU A 126 -24.37 -8.41 1.10
C GLU A 126 -22.99 -8.79 0.52
N TYR A 127 -22.94 -9.88 -0.23
CA TYR A 127 -21.80 -10.24 -1.07
C TYR A 127 -21.91 -9.49 -2.40
N VAL A 128 -20.84 -8.81 -2.80
CA VAL A 128 -20.78 -8.08 -4.06
C VAL A 128 -19.72 -8.72 -4.93
N ILE A 129 -20.10 -9.19 -6.12
CA ILE A 129 -19.14 -9.64 -7.12
C ILE A 129 -18.45 -8.40 -7.64
N SER A 130 -17.14 -8.29 -7.39
CA SER A 130 -16.37 -7.16 -7.91
C SER A 130 -16.40 -7.21 -9.44
N GLU A 131 -16.88 -6.14 -10.07
CA GLU A 131 -16.99 -6.07 -11.53
C GLU A 131 -15.63 -5.97 -12.23
N HIS A 132 -14.54 -5.83 -11.48
CA HIS A 132 -13.20 -5.60 -12.03
C HIS A 132 -12.27 -6.61 -11.38
N GLY A 133 -11.48 -7.33 -12.18
CA GLY A 133 -10.44 -8.24 -11.69
C GLY A 133 -9.52 -7.52 -10.72
N ALA A 134 -9.17 -8.19 -9.61
CA ALA A 134 -8.21 -7.65 -8.67
C ALA A 134 -6.92 -7.30 -9.42
N SER A 135 -6.58 -6.01 -9.47
CA SER A 135 -5.30 -5.55 -10.02
C SER A 135 -4.28 -5.60 -8.91
N MET A 136 -3.12 -6.20 -9.18
CA MET A 136 -2.03 -6.30 -8.22
C MET A 136 -0.70 -5.97 -8.87
N LEU A 137 0.23 -5.43 -8.07
CA LEU A 137 1.60 -5.28 -8.48
C LEU A 137 2.25 -6.65 -8.66
N GLN A 138 3.04 -6.83 -9.73
CA GLN A 138 3.88 -8.01 -9.89
C GLN A 138 4.95 -8.08 -8.78
N PHE A 139 5.46 -6.93 -8.35
CA PHE A 139 6.45 -6.77 -7.30
C PHE A 139 6.08 -5.60 -6.39
N GLU A 140 6.20 -5.77 -5.07
CA GLU A 140 5.96 -4.72 -4.07
C GLU A 140 7.22 -3.89 -3.75
N ARG A 141 8.35 -4.22 -4.38
CA ARG A 141 9.63 -3.50 -4.25
C ARG A 141 10.32 -3.37 -5.60
N ALA A 142 10.89 -2.21 -5.88
CA ALA A 142 11.70 -1.98 -7.07
C ALA A 142 12.59 -0.74 -6.90
N PRO A 143 13.80 -0.71 -7.50
CA PRO A 143 14.61 0.50 -7.55
C PRO A 143 14.06 1.51 -8.56
N VAL A 144 14.48 2.77 -8.46
CA VAL A 144 14.17 3.80 -9.47
C VAL A 144 14.66 3.39 -10.87
N GLY A 145 13.89 3.73 -11.90
CA GLY A 145 14.16 3.38 -13.30
C GLY A 145 13.83 1.94 -13.69
N ALA A 146 13.43 1.06 -12.76
CA ALA A 146 13.02 -0.30 -13.08
C ALA A 146 11.63 -0.33 -13.74
N GLU A 147 11.39 -1.29 -14.63
CA GLU A 147 10.04 -1.59 -15.13
C GLU A 147 9.30 -2.52 -14.16
N VAL A 148 8.08 -2.14 -13.78
CA VAL A 148 7.18 -2.93 -12.92
C VAL A 148 5.86 -3.14 -13.65
N ARG A 149 5.23 -4.31 -13.46
CA ARG A 149 3.94 -4.63 -14.07
C ARG A 149 2.81 -4.64 -13.06
N ILE A 150 1.62 -4.30 -13.54
CA ILE A 150 0.35 -4.54 -12.87
C ILE A 150 -0.33 -5.68 -13.60
N ILE A 151 -0.67 -6.73 -12.85
CA ILE A 151 -1.40 -7.89 -13.36
C ILE A 151 -2.86 -7.75 -12.94
N GLY A 152 -3.77 -8.01 -13.87
CA GLY A 152 -5.19 -7.81 -13.67
C GLY A 152 -6.00 -8.27 -14.87
N SER A 153 -7.12 -7.60 -15.11
CA SER A 153 -7.98 -7.84 -16.27
C SER A 153 -8.57 -6.52 -16.77
N GLU A 154 -9.01 -6.55 -18.03
CA GLU A 154 -9.69 -5.45 -18.71
C GLU A 154 -8.86 -4.16 -18.78
N PHE A 155 -7.53 -4.30 -18.91
CA PHE A 155 -6.69 -3.15 -19.18
C PHE A 155 -6.87 -2.67 -20.62
N THR A 156 -6.68 -1.38 -20.83
CA THR A 156 -6.71 -0.74 -22.14
C THR A 156 -5.48 0.15 -22.35
N ALA A 157 -5.22 0.54 -23.59
CA ALA A 157 -4.15 1.50 -23.91
C ALA A 157 -4.38 2.91 -23.32
N ASN A 158 -5.59 3.21 -22.86
CA ASN A 158 -5.94 4.49 -22.23
C ASN A 158 -5.66 4.51 -20.72
N ASP A 159 -5.40 3.35 -20.11
CA ASP A 159 -5.17 3.26 -18.67
C ASP A 159 -3.84 3.92 -18.30
N ARG A 160 -3.81 4.54 -17.12
CA ARG A 160 -2.64 5.25 -16.59
C ARG A 160 -2.30 4.78 -15.19
N VAL A 161 -1.03 4.85 -14.83
CA VAL A 161 -0.54 4.50 -13.50
C VAL A 161 -0.07 5.77 -12.78
N VAL A 162 -0.42 5.86 -11.50
CA VAL A 162 0.01 6.91 -10.59
C VAL A 162 0.68 6.28 -9.37
N ILE A 163 1.87 6.75 -9.03
CA ILE A 163 2.64 6.31 -7.86
C ILE A 163 2.77 7.49 -6.89
N GLY A 164 2.14 7.37 -5.72
CA GLY A 164 1.98 8.50 -4.80
C GLY A 164 1.16 9.61 -5.44
N GLN A 165 1.84 10.66 -5.89
CA GLN A 165 1.25 11.80 -6.61
C GLN A 165 1.84 12.00 -8.01
N CYS A 166 2.68 11.07 -8.48
CA CYS A 166 3.38 11.13 -9.76
C CYS A 166 2.69 10.22 -10.77
N GLU A 167 2.13 10.80 -11.84
CA GLU A 167 1.72 10.01 -13.00
C GLU A 167 2.95 9.53 -13.75
N VAL A 168 2.98 8.25 -14.09
CA VAL A 168 4.15 7.60 -14.70
C VAL A 168 3.82 7.13 -16.11
N TRP A 169 4.85 7.05 -16.94
CA TRP A 169 4.72 6.49 -18.27
C TRP A 169 4.24 5.04 -18.19
N THR A 170 3.06 4.79 -18.75
CA THR A 170 2.38 3.49 -18.70
C THR A 170 2.40 2.85 -20.08
N THR A 171 2.89 1.62 -20.16
CA THR A 171 2.91 0.83 -21.40
C THR A 171 1.83 -0.24 -21.31
N PHE A 172 0.91 -0.23 -22.29
CA PHE A 172 -0.07 -1.30 -22.43
C PHE A 172 0.59 -2.54 -23.04
N TYR A 173 0.50 -3.67 -22.33
CA TYR A 173 1.05 -4.94 -22.80
C TYR A 173 -0.04 -5.88 -23.32
N SER A 174 -1.13 -6.02 -22.55
CA SER A 174 -2.31 -6.81 -22.92
C SER A 174 -3.50 -6.43 -22.04
N GLU A 175 -4.68 -6.96 -22.33
CA GLU A 175 -5.86 -6.80 -21.46
C GLU A 175 -5.64 -7.32 -20.02
N ASN A 176 -4.60 -8.12 -19.78
CA ASN A 176 -4.29 -8.68 -18.46
C ASN A 176 -3.04 -8.09 -17.81
N ALA A 177 -2.32 -7.19 -18.50
CA ALA A 177 -1.13 -6.57 -17.96
C ALA A 177 -0.83 -5.20 -18.56
N ILE A 178 -0.44 -4.27 -17.69
CA ILE A 178 0.21 -3.01 -18.05
C ILE A 178 1.53 -2.90 -17.30
N SER A 179 2.47 -2.13 -17.82
CA SER A 179 3.75 -1.87 -17.17
C SER A 179 4.03 -0.37 -17.04
N PHE A 180 4.91 -0.02 -16.11
CA PHE A 180 5.35 1.35 -15.88
C PHE A 180 6.81 1.37 -15.42
N VAL A 181 7.47 2.52 -15.59
CA VAL A 181 8.83 2.76 -15.08
C VAL A 181 8.74 3.45 -13.72
N VAL A 182 9.51 2.98 -12.75
CA VAL A 182 9.56 3.58 -11.41
C VAL A 182 10.21 4.97 -11.48
N PRO A 183 9.52 6.04 -11.07
CA PRO A 183 10.02 7.41 -11.16
C PRO A 183 11.08 7.70 -10.10
N HIS A 184 11.81 8.80 -10.25
CA HIS A 184 12.82 9.27 -9.30
C HIS A 184 12.17 9.89 -8.05
N LEU A 185 11.63 9.04 -7.19
CA LEU A 185 11.11 9.41 -5.87
C LEU A 185 12.11 9.04 -4.76
N MET A 186 11.86 9.53 -3.55
CA MET A 186 12.72 9.25 -2.39
C MET A 186 12.75 7.74 -2.09
N SER A 187 13.96 7.19 -1.99
CA SER A 187 14.18 5.78 -1.66
C SER A 187 13.86 5.49 -0.19
N GLY A 188 13.64 4.21 0.13
CA GLY A 188 13.29 3.74 1.47
C GLY A 188 11.85 4.04 1.89
N LYS A 189 10.99 4.50 0.97
CA LYS A 189 9.58 4.80 1.22
C LYS A 189 8.66 3.95 0.35
N ALA A 190 7.56 3.50 0.94
CA ALA A 190 6.48 2.83 0.24
C ALA A 190 5.47 3.87 -0.27
N TYR A 191 5.19 3.83 -1.57
CA TYR A 191 4.25 4.72 -2.23
C TYR A 191 2.99 3.95 -2.67
N PRO A 192 1.78 4.49 -2.46
CA PRO A 192 0.58 3.86 -2.97
C PRO A 192 0.57 3.93 -4.50
N VAL A 193 0.25 2.81 -5.15
CA VAL A 193 0.10 2.72 -6.59
C VAL A 193 -1.37 2.62 -6.95
N TYR A 194 -1.79 3.49 -7.87
CA TYR A 194 -3.12 3.54 -8.41
C TYR A 194 -3.10 3.28 -9.91
N CYS A 195 -4.09 2.57 -10.41
CA CYS A 195 -4.40 2.47 -11.83
C CYS A 195 -5.65 3.31 -12.10
N ILE A 196 -5.51 4.33 -12.94
CA ILE A 196 -6.59 5.19 -13.40
C ILE A 196 -7.12 4.62 -14.72
N ARG A 197 -8.40 4.26 -14.70
CA ARG A 197 -9.19 3.81 -15.85
C ARG A 197 -10.30 4.83 -16.12
N GLU A 198 -10.95 4.77 -17.29
CA GLU A 198 -11.94 5.78 -17.73
C GLU A 198 -13.03 6.13 -16.70
N ARG A 199 -13.43 5.17 -15.84
CA ARG A 199 -14.53 5.36 -14.88
C ARG A 199 -14.14 5.11 -13.43
N LYS A 200 -12.88 4.77 -13.15
CA LYS A 200 -12.47 4.29 -11.83
C LYS A 200 -10.98 4.47 -11.60
N THR A 201 -10.64 4.75 -10.35
CA THR A 201 -9.28 4.63 -9.83
C THR A 201 -9.20 3.40 -8.95
N ASP A 202 -8.36 2.44 -9.34
CA ASP A 202 -8.09 1.22 -8.58
C ASP A 202 -6.83 1.39 -7.75
N PHE A 203 -6.90 1.11 -6.45
CA PHE A 203 -5.71 0.92 -5.64
C PHE A 203 -5.13 -0.47 -5.91
N VAL A 204 -3.85 -0.52 -6.28
CA VAL A 204 -3.19 -1.74 -6.79
C VAL A 204 -2.23 -2.32 -5.76
N GLY A 205 -1.70 -1.50 -4.85
CA GLY A 205 -0.76 -1.92 -3.81
C GLY A 205 0.15 -0.77 -3.40
N ASN A 206 1.11 -1.06 -2.52
CA ASN A 206 2.17 -0.13 -2.17
C ASN A 206 3.49 -0.63 -2.78
N LEU A 207 4.24 0.25 -3.43
CA LEU A 207 5.56 -0.05 -3.98
C LEU A 207 6.63 0.63 -3.12
N LEU A 208 7.48 -0.16 -2.48
CA LEU A 208 8.68 0.32 -1.78
C LEU A 208 9.78 0.59 -2.80
N ILE A 209 10.24 1.84 -2.84
CA ILE A 209 11.31 2.25 -3.75
C ILE A 209 12.67 2.00 -3.11
N ASP A 210 13.46 1.13 -3.71
CA ASP A 210 14.81 0.81 -3.27
C ASP A 210 15.82 1.87 -3.79
N SER A 211 16.92 2.06 -3.05
CA SER A 211 17.99 2.97 -3.47
C SER A 211 18.85 2.35 -4.57
N LYS A 212 19.36 3.21 -5.47
CA LYS A 212 20.45 2.89 -6.41
C LYS A 212 21.72 3.65 -6.06
N GLN A 213 22.87 3.17 -6.51
CA GLN A 213 24.14 3.87 -6.37
C GLN A 213 24.37 4.83 -7.54
N LEU A 214 24.94 6.00 -7.25
CA LEU A 214 25.50 6.89 -8.27
C LEU A 214 26.93 6.47 -8.59
N MET A 215 27.32 6.54 -9.85
CA MET A 215 28.71 6.42 -10.27
C MET A 215 29.28 7.83 -10.43
N VAL A 216 30.31 8.16 -9.67
CA VAL A 216 30.97 9.48 -9.72
C VAL A 216 32.42 9.32 -10.11
N GLN A 217 32.89 10.10 -11.07
CA GLN A 217 34.25 10.02 -11.59
C GLN A 217 34.83 11.43 -11.86
N PRO A 218 36.05 11.73 -11.37
CA PRO A 218 36.91 10.89 -10.53
C PRO A 218 36.37 10.73 -9.09
N SER A 219 36.85 9.70 -8.38
CA SER A 219 36.43 9.41 -7.00
C SER A 219 37.16 10.26 -5.93
N GLN A 220 38.10 11.09 -6.36
CA GLN A 220 38.81 12.10 -5.56
C GLN A 220 39.27 13.22 -6.48
N LEU A 221 39.41 14.43 -5.94
CA LEU A 221 39.79 15.63 -6.71
C LEU A 221 40.95 16.36 -6.04
N GLU A 222 41.91 16.78 -6.85
CA GLU A 222 42.90 17.81 -6.52
C GLU A 222 42.80 18.91 -7.57
N ILE A 223 42.63 20.16 -7.14
CA ILE A 223 42.38 21.31 -8.02
C ILE A 223 43.28 22.47 -7.57
N GLY A 224 43.92 23.18 -8.50
CA GLY A 224 44.57 24.44 -8.20
C GLY A 224 43.58 25.60 -7.99
N GLN A 225 43.97 26.61 -7.23
CA GLN A 225 43.19 27.86 -7.16
C GLN A 225 43.02 28.49 -8.56
N GLY A 226 41.78 28.75 -8.95
CA GLY A 226 41.38 29.24 -10.28
C GLY A 226 41.36 28.18 -11.39
N GLU A 227 41.72 26.92 -11.08
CA GLU A 227 41.64 25.82 -12.03
C GLU A 227 40.21 25.25 -12.08
N GLN A 228 39.83 24.77 -13.26
CA GLN A 228 38.56 24.06 -13.46
C GLN A 228 38.80 22.58 -13.70
N VAL A 229 38.01 21.74 -13.05
CA VAL A 229 38.01 20.29 -13.23
C VAL A 229 36.59 19.79 -13.51
N ALA A 230 36.50 18.76 -14.34
CA ALA A 230 35.24 18.08 -14.63
C ALA A 230 35.02 16.91 -13.68
N LEU A 231 33.83 16.86 -13.07
CA LEU A 231 33.32 15.72 -12.31
C LEU A 231 32.09 15.18 -13.02
N THR A 232 32.13 13.91 -13.43
CA THR A 232 31.01 13.26 -14.12
C THR A 232 30.21 12.40 -13.16
N VAL A 233 28.90 12.58 -13.17
CA VAL A 233 27.93 11.71 -12.48
C VAL A 233 27.22 10.86 -13.52
N ARG A 234 27.15 9.55 -13.29
CA ARG A 234 26.52 8.54 -14.15
C ARG A 234 25.51 7.70 -13.38
N LEU A 235 24.46 7.32 -14.08
CA LEU A 235 23.39 6.43 -13.63
C LEU A 235 23.46 5.09 -14.35
N ASP A 236 22.77 4.10 -13.80
CA ASP A 236 22.54 2.79 -14.44
C ASP A 236 21.26 2.84 -15.30
N GLY A 237 21.32 3.64 -16.36
CA GLY A 237 20.24 3.85 -17.34
C GLY A 237 19.76 5.30 -17.46
N PRO A 238 19.06 5.63 -18.57
CA PRO A 238 18.57 6.98 -18.82
C PRO A 238 17.41 7.35 -17.90
N VAL A 239 17.27 8.64 -17.60
CA VAL A 239 16.14 9.17 -16.82
C VAL A 239 14.94 9.48 -17.72
N THR A 240 13.72 9.21 -17.25
CA THR A 240 12.50 9.51 -18.01
C THR A 240 12.19 11.01 -18.05
N ASP A 241 12.49 11.71 -16.96
CA ASP A 241 12.36 13.15 -16.79
C ASP A 241 13.68 13.73 -16.30
N SER A 242 13.81 15.06 -16.24
CA SER A 242 15.04 15.66 -15.71
C SER A 242 15.28 15.31 -14.24
N LEU A 243 16.50 14.91 -13.90
CA LEU A 243 16.91 14.60 -12.53
C LEU A 243 17.92 15.63 -12.03
N ALA A 244 17.56 16.37 -10.97
CA ALA A 244 18.48 17.30 -10.32
C ALA A 244 19.56 16.54 -9.55
N ILE A 245 20.82 16.96 -9.71
CA ILE A 245 21.95 16.48 -8.93
C ILE A 245 22.28 17.55 -7.90
N ASN A 246 22.13 17.20 -6.62
CA ASN A 246 22.48 18.07 -5.53
C ASN A 246 23.94 17.82 -5.15
N VAL A 247 24.78 18.85 -5.27
CA VAL A 247 26.18 18.81 -4.85
C VAL A 247 26.36 19.84 -3.75
N THR A 248 26.87 19.40 -2.61
CA THR A 248 27.21 20.27 -1.48
C THR A 248 28.64 20.01 -1.02
N THR A 249 29.21 20.95 -0.28
CA THR A 249 30.58 20.86 0.23
C THR A 249 30.66 21.35 1.68
N ASN A 250 31.61 20.83 2.44
CA ASN A 250 31.94 21.36 3.77
C ASN A 250 33.01 22.48 3.73
N ILE A 251 33.51 22.84 2.54
CA ILE A 251 34.48 23.91 2.29
C ILE A 251 33.94 24.90 1.23
N PRO A 252 32.87 25.66 1.53
CA PRO A 252 32.18 26.50 0.54
C PRO A 252 33.06 27.60 -0.06
N ASP A 253 34.02 28.14 0.68
CA ASP A 253 34.95 29.16 0.18
C ASP A 253 36.00 28.59 -0.80
N SER A 254 36.18 27.27 -0.79
CA SER A 254 37.16 26.55 -1.61
C SER A 254 36.60 26.01 -2.91
N VAL A 255 35.28 25.82 -3.04
CA VAL A 255 34.72 25.13 -4.23
C VAL A 255 33.55 25.92 -4.81
N ILE A 256 33.72 26.34 -6.05
CA ILE A 256 32.70 27.01 -6.84
C ILE A 256 32.11 25.97 -7.80
N MET A 257 30.78 25.81 -7.78
CA MET A 257 30.09 24.79 -8.58
C MET A 257 28.72 25.29 -9.08
N PRO A 258 28.30 24.95 -10.32
CA PRO A 258 26.99 25.29 -10.84
C PRO A 258 25.93 24.27 -10.41
N GLU A 259 24.66 24.64 -10.57
CA GLU A 259 23.55 23.68 -10.52
C GLU A 259 23.60 22.73 -11.73
N VAL A 260 23.39 21.44 -11.50
CA VAL A 260 23.44 20.42 -12.55
C VAL A 260 22.22 19.52 -12.50
N LYS A 261 21.75 19.14 -13.69
CA LYS A 261 20.68 18.17 -13.90
C LYS A 261 21.07 17.21 -15.01
N ILE A 262 20.63 15.96 -14.90
CA ILE A 262 20.62 14.99 -15.99
C ILE A 262 19.32 15.21 -16.77
N ALA A 263 19.41 15.43 -18.08
CA ALA A 263 18.25 15.69 -18.93
C ALA A 263 17.47 14.40 -19.23
N ALA A 264 16.19 14.52 -19.57
CA ALA A 264 15.38 13.38 -20.00
C ALA A 264 16.05 12.65 -21.17
N GLY A 265 16.12 11.32 -21.10
CA GLY A 265 16.80 10.48 -22.08
C GLY A 265 18.31 10.33 -21.89
N GLU A 266 18.94 11.14 -21.03
CA GLU A 266 20.35 11.03 -20.69
C GLU A 266 20.55 10.19 -19.42
N ASP A 267 21.75 9.61 -19.27
CA ASP A 267 22.15 8.81 -18.10
C ASP A 267 23.29 9.47 -17.30
N SER A 268 23.74 10.65 -17.72
CA SER A 268 24.92 11.29 -17.15
C SER A 268 24.91 12.80 -17.27
N ALA A 269 25.66 13.46 -16.39
CA ALA A 269 25.94 14.88 -16.44
C ALA A 269 27.36 15.17 -15.97
N THR A 270 27.96 16.22 -16.55
CA THR A 270 29.28 16.71 -16.16
C THR A 270 29.13 18.02 -15.41
N ILE A 271 29.77 18.07 -14.25
CA ILE A 271 29.81 19.20 -13.33
C ILE A 271 31.18 19.85 -13.48
N SER A 272 31.21 21.13 -13.86
CA SER A 272 32.45 21.92 -13.90
C SER A 272 32.67 22.54 -12.53
N LEU A 273 33.72 22.10 -11.83
CA LEU A 273 34.09 22.61 -10.52
C LEU A 273 35.28 23.56 -10.66
N GLU A 274 35.27 24.67 -9.94
CA GLU A 274 36.36 25.65 -9.92
C GLU A 274 36.95 25.78 -8.51
N GLY A 275 38.28 25.79 -8.44
CA GLY A 275 39.03 25.95 -7.18
C GLY A 275 39.02 27.39 -6.68
N GLY A 276 38.47 27.61 -5.50
CA GLY A 276 38.49 28.88 -4.76
C GLY A 276 39.70 28.98 -3.82
N GLU A 277 39.46 29.27 -2.53
CA GLU A 277 40.52 29.31 -1.53
C GLU A 277 41.13 27.92 -1.24
N PRO A 278 42.43 27.82 -0.94
CA PRO A 278 43.04 26.54 -0.58
C PRO A 278 42.36 25.87 0.62
N GLY A 279 42.11 24.57 0.53
CA GLY A 279 41.36 23.82 1.55
C GLY A 279 41.32 22.32 1.30
N ASP A 280 40.94 21.56 2.33
CA ASP A 280 40.78 20.10 2.28
C ASP A 280 39.40 19.74 2.83
N GLY A 281 38.62 18.99 2.06
CA GLY A 281 37.23 18.72 2.36
C GLY A 281 36.61 17.62 1.52
N LYS A 282 35.28 17.66 1.45
CA LYS A 282 34.45 16.63 0.83
C LYS A 282 33.31 17.26 0.06
N LEU A 283 33.03 16.69 -1.11
CA LEU A 283 31.80 16.88 -1.85
C LEU A 283 30.80 15.79 -1.48
N TYR A 284 29.54 16.18 -1.29
CA TYR A 284 28.42 15.29 -1.03
C TYR A 284 27.46 15.41 -2.22
N ILE A 285 27.34 14.32 -2.97
CA ILE A 285 26.61 14.28 -4.24
C ILE A 285 25.41 13.36 -4.06
N SER A 286 24.21 13.89 -4.25
CA SER A 286 22.96 13.15 -4.07
C SER A 286 21.97 13.44 -5.18
N ALA A 287 21.07 12.49 -5.42
CA ALA A 287 19.96 12.61 -6.37
C ALA A 287 18.75 11.83 -5.86
N MET A 288 17.53 12.22 -6.26
CA MET A 288 16.32 11.51 -5.82
C MET A 288 16.33 10.05 -6.27
N GLY A 289 16.12 9.15 -5.31
CA GLY A 289 16.15 7.70 -5.54
C GLY A 289 17.53 7.05 -5.46
N TYR A 290 18.58 7.84 -5.21
CA TYR A 290 19.95 7.37 -5.15
C TYR A 290 20.59 7.60 -3.77
N GLU A 291 21.60 6.81 -3.47
CA GLU A 291 22.45 6.99 -2.29
C GLU A 291 23.41 8.15 -2.51
N GLU A 292 23.74 8.85 -1.41
CA GLU A 292 24.73 9.92 -1.44
C GLU A 292 26.14 9.35 -1.64
N VAL A 293 26.91 9.99 -2.52
CA VAL A 293 28.32 9.68 -2.76
C VAL A 293 29.18 10.79 -2.19
N ILE A 294 30.21 10.40 -1.45
CA ILE A 294 31.17 11.33 -0.84
C ILE A 294 32.47 11.29 -1.63
N VAL A 295 32.89 12.42 -2.17
CA VAL A 295 34.13 12.57 -2.95
C VAL A 295 35.10 13.48 -2.20
N PRO A 296 36.28 13.01 -1.77
CA PRO A 296 37.32 13.86 -1.22
C PRO A 296 37.80 14.90 -2.23
N ILE A 297 38.00 16.14 -1.78
CA ILE A 297 38.47 17.25 -2.61
C ILE A 297 39.53 18.06 -1.87
N LYS A 298 40.60 18.41 -2.58
CA LYS A 298 41.65 19.28 -2.10
C LYS A 298 41.90 20.41 -3.09
N VAL A 299 41.92 21.64 -2.58
CA VAL A 299 42.23 22.85 -3.34
C VAL A 299 43.59 23.34 -2.92
N CYS A 300 44.52 23.40 -3.87
CA CYS A 300 45.90 23.78 -3.66
C CYS A 300 46.13 25.27 -3.97
N ALA A 301 47.02 25.89 -3.20
CA ALA A 301 47.50 27.24 -3.51
C ALA A 301 48.18 27.27 -4.89
N PRO A 302 48.16 28.42 -5.59
CA PRO A 302 48.83 28.55 -6.87
C PRO A 302 50.33 28.32 -6.66
N ILE A 303 50.93 27.57 -7.59
CA ILE A 303 52.38 27.37 -7.60
C ILE A 303 53.01 28.72 -7.94
N GLN A 304 53.75 29.29 -7.00
CA GLN A 304 54.57 30.49 -7.20
C GLN A 304 55.85 30.19 -7.96
#